data_AF-A0A1B1UC20-F1
#
_entry.id   AF-A0A1B1UC20-F1
#
_cell.length_a   1.000
_cell.length_b   1.000
_cell.length_c   1.000
_cell.angle_alpha   90.00
_cell.angle_beta   90.00
_cell.angle_gamma   90.00
#
_symmetry.space_group_name_H-M   'P 1'
#
loop_
_entity.id
_entity.type
_entity.pdbx_description
1 polymer ?
#
loop_
_entity_poly.entity_id
_entity_poly.type
_entity_poly.pdbx_seq_one_letter_code
_entity_poly.pdbx_strand_id
1 'polypeptide(L)'
;MAYRINDEPTVEARWKPANNGRSLAFPGDVVRLLRSMPASGQMLIKVYAGRTSSNEGAFKLAGLDSVRRKIATMCNWPQPE
;
A
#
# COMPACT_ATOMS: atom_id res chain seq x y z
N MET A 1 3.67 10.43 4.54
CA MET A 1 3.15 9.90 3.27
C MET A 1 1.70 9.59 3.53
N ALA A 2 0.81 9.81 2.58
CA ALA A 2 -0.58 9.46 2.72
C ALA A 2 -0.95 8.42 1.67
N TYR A 3 -1.91 7.54 1.98
CA TYR A 3 -2.52 6.68 0.98
C TYR A 3 -4.03 6.62 1.15
N ARG A 4 -4.72 6.29 0.06
CA ARG A 4 -6.16 6.07 0.04
C ARG A 4 -6.49 4.91 -0.88
N ILE A 5 -7.40 4.04 -0.46
CA ILE A 5 -7.93 2.95 -1.28
C ILE A 5 -9.33 3.35 -1.72
N ASN A 6 -9.55 3.47 -3.03
CA ASN A 6 -10.80 3.98 -3.61
C ASN A 6 -11.26 5.28 -2.92
N ASP A 7 -12.48 5.26 -2.37
CA ASP A 7 -13.14 6.38 -1.71
C ASP A 7 -13.07 6.29 -0.17
N GLU A 8 -12.23 5.40 0.37
CA GLU A 8 -11.99 5.33 1.82
C GLU A 8 -11.33 6.61 2.36
N PRO A 9 -11.37 6.86 3.68
CA PRO A 9 -10.63 7.95 4.28
C PRO A 9 -9.12 7.84 3.99
N THR A 10 -8.49 8.97 3.69
CA THR A 10 -7.03 9.03 3.52
C THR A 10 -6.33 8.66 4.83
N VAL A 11 -5.41 7.71 4.76
CA VAL A 11 -4.57 7.29 5.87
C VAL A 11 -3.23 8.03 5.79
N GLU A 12 -2.96 8.87 6.79
CA GLU A 12 -1.64 9.46 7.00
C GLU A 12 -0.71 8.44 7.65
N ALA A 13 0.38 8.10 6.96
CA ALA A 13 1.30 7.06 7.35
C ALA A 13 2.76 7.55 7.42
N ARG A 14 3.44 7.19 8.51
CA ARG A 14 4.86 7.46 8.72
C ARG A 14 5.71 6.32 8.19
N TRP A 15 5.80 6.20 6.87
CA TRP A 15 6.70 5.25 6.23
C TRP A 15 8.15 5.69 6.43
N LYS A 16 9.05 4.73 6.62
CA LYS A 16 10.47 5.01 6.88
C LYS A 16 11.26 4.97 5.58
N PRO A 17 12.36 5.72 5.44
CA PRO A 17 13.29 5.51 4.32
C PRO A 17 13.76 4.05 4.30
N ALA A 18 13.72 3.42 3.13
CA ALA A 18 14.34 2.12 2.92
C ALA A 18 15.87 2.28 2.83
N ASN A 19 16.60 1.17 3.00
CA ASN A 19 18.08 1.16 3.04
C ASN A 19 18.74 1.75 1.78
N ASN A 20 18.02 1.78 0.65
CA ASN A 20 18.51 2.30 -0.63
C ASN A 20 18.36 3.84 -0.76
N GLY A 21 17.77 4.53 0.21
CA GLY A 21 17.52 5.97 0.23
C GLY A 21 16.55 6.49 -0.84
N ARG A 22 16.03 5.62 -1.71
CA ARG A 22 15.22 5.95 -2.89
C ARG A 22 13.78 5.46 -2.80
N SER A 23 13.44 4.79 -1.70
CA SER A 23 12.12 4.21 -1.48
C SER A 23 11.70 4.41 -0.02
N LEU A 24 10.39 4.28 0.21
CA LEU A 24 9.81 4.26 1.55
C LEU A 24 9.37 2.83 1.88
N ALA A 25 9.64 2.38 3.09
CA ALA A 25 9.22 1.10 3.63
C ALA A 25 8.02 1.28 4.56
N PHE A 26 6.96 0.50 4.30
CA PHE A 26 5.80 0.42 5.17
C PHE A 26 6.15 -0.34 6.46
N PRO A 27 5.98 0.27 7.65
CA PRO A 27 6.42 -0.35 8.90
C PRO A 27 5.34 -1.22 9.57
N GLY A 28 4.13 -1.27 9.02
CA GLY A 28 2.99 -1.95 9.62
C GLY A 28 2.80 -3.40 9.15
N ASP A 29 1.64 -3.97 9.47
CA ASP A 29 1.24 -5.30 9.02
C ASP A 29 0.92 -5.29 7.51
N VAL A 30 1.87 -5.80 6.72
CA VAL A 30 1.78 -5.87 5.26
C VAL A 30 0.65 -6.81 4.82
N VAL A 31 0.40 -7.89 5.55
CA VAL A 31 -0.67 -8.86 5.22
C VAL A 31 -2.02 -8.18 5.36
N ARG A 32 -2.24 -7.47 6.47
CA ARG A 32 -3.48 -6.71 6.69
C ARG A 32 -3.69 -5.62 5.64
N LEU A 33 -2.63 -4.89 5.27
CA LEU A 33 -2.71 -3.87 4.22
C LEU A 33 -3.06 -4.47 2.85
N LEU A 34 -2.43 -5.59 2.46
CA LEU A 34 -2.71 -6.24 1.19
C LEU A 34 -4.12 -6.86 1.16
N ARG A 35 -4.64 -7.30 2.31
CA ARG A 35 -6.03 -7.79 2.45
C ARG A 35 -7.08 -6.72 2.35
N SER A 36 -6.81 -5.50 2.84
CA SER A 36 -7.78 -4.40 2.73
C SER A 36 -7.94 -3.90 1.29
N MET A 37 -7.00 -4.20 0.39
CA MET A 37 -7.11 -3.79 -1.01
C MET A 37 -8.18 -4.62 -1.75
N PRO A 38 -9.12 -3.98 -2.47
CA PRO A 38 -10.12 -4.69 -3.27
C PRO A 38 -9.49 -5.31 -4.53
N ALA A 39 -10.20 -6.27 -5.14
CA ALA A 39 -9.75 -6.95 -6.35
C ALA A 39 -9.65 -6.02 -7.59
N SER A 40 -10.35 -4.90 -7.55
CA SER A 40 -10.36 -3.85 -8.57
C SER A 40 -10.55 -2.49 -7.91
N GLY A 41 -10.24 -1.42 -8.65
CA GLY A 41 -10.28 -0.05 -8.14
C GLY A 41 -8.91 0.60 -8.24
N GLN A 42 -8.59 1.48 -7.30
CA GLN A 42 -7.32 2.20 -7.28
C GLN A 42 -6.80 2.49 -5.87
N MET A 43 -5.48 2.54 -5.76
CA MET A 43 -4.78 3.09 -4.62
C MET A 43 -4.13 4.41 -5.04
N LEU A 44 -4.40 5.46 -4.28
CA LEU A 44 -3.71 6.74 -4.39
C LEU A 44 -2.61 6.79 -3.34
N ILE A 45 -1.42 7.20 -3.76
CA ILE A 45 -0.26 7.37 -2.89
C ILE A 45 0.23 8.80 -3.03
N LYS A 46 0.33 9.51 -1.91
CA LYS A 46 0.85 10.87 -1.83
C LYS A 46 2.13 10.89 -1.00
N VAL A 47 3.23 11.29 -1.61
CA VAL A 47 4.55 11.41 -0.98
C VAL A 47 4.88 12.88 -0.81
N TYR A 48 5.04 13.32 0.44
CA TYR A 48 5.46 14.68 0.76
C TYR A 48 6.98 14.81 0.62
N ALA A 49 7.45 15.71 -0.22
CA ALA A 49 8.86 16.07 -0.38
C ALA A 49 9.06 17.48 0.20
N GLY A 50 9.59 17.55 1.42
CA GLY A 50 9.70 18.82 2.16
C GLY A 50 8.36 19.36 2.66
N ARG A 51 8.29 20.68 2.91
CA ARG A 51 7.12 21.33 3.53
C ARG A 51 5.99 21.70 2.57
N THR A 52 6.28 21.87 1.28
CA THR A 52 5.34 22.49 0.33
C THR A 52 5.05 21.64 -0.90
N SER A 53 5.86 20.62 -1.20
CA SER A 53 5.69 19.80 -2.40
C SER A 53 5.23 18.39 -2.04
N SER A 54 4.27 17.88 -2.81
CA SER A 54 3.81 16.50 -2.72
C SER A 54 3.67 15.91 -4.11
N ASN A 55 4.17 14.70 -4.29
CA ASN A 55 3.97 13.91 -5.49
C ASN A 55 2.84 12.92 -5.24
N GLU A 56 1.90 12.82 -6.17
CA GLU A 56 0.79 11.87 -6.09
C GLU A 56 0.85 10.89 -7.26
N GLY A 57 0.59 9.61 -6.96
CA GLY A 57 0.48 8.55 -7.96
C GLY A 57 -0.79 7.74 -7.75
N ALA A 58 -1.46 7.40 -8.84
CA ALA A 58 -2.64 6.56 -8.87
C ALA A 58 -2.30 5.19 -9.47
N PHE A 59 -2.58 4.12 -8.72
CA PHE A 59 -2.27 2.75 -9.10
C PHE A 59 -3.55 1.94 -9.20
N LYS A 60 -3.79 1.32 -10.36
CA LYS A 60 -4.95 0.43 -10.54
C LYS A 60 -4.71 -0.88 -9.81
N LEU A 61 -5.75 -1.38 -9.13
CA LEU A 61 -5.70 -2.62 -8.35
C LEU A 61 -6.17 -3.84 -9.14
N ALA A 62 -6.69 -3.65 -10.37
CA ALA A 62 -7.09 -4.75 -11.23
C ALA A 62 -5.93 -5.73 -11.45
N GLY A 63 -6.16 -7.01 -11.13
CA GLY A 63 -5.16 -8.08 -11.22
C GLY A 63 -4.35 -8.32 -9.94
N LEU A 64 -4.43 -7.43 -8.94
CA LEU A 64 -3.71 -7.60 -7.67
C LEU A 64 -4.15 -8.85 -6.90
N ASP A 65 -5.42 -9.25 -7.01
CA ASP A 65 -5.95 -10.41 -6.29
C ASP A 65 -5.21 -11.72 -6.64
N SER A 66 -4.86 -11.91 -7.91
CA SER A 66 -4.08 -13.07 -8.35
C SER A 66 -2.67 -13.08 -7.72
N VAL A 67 -2.03 -11.91 -7.63
CA VAL A 67 -0.73 -11.75 -6.99
C VAL A 67 -0.83 -11.99 -5.49
N ARG A 68 -1.84 -11.41 -4.83
CA ARG A 68 -2.09 -11.59 -3.39
C ARG A 68 -2.29 -13.06 -3.03
N ARG A 69 -3.06 -13.82 -3.82
CA ARG A 69 -3.23 -15.26 -3.61
C ARG A 69 -1.91 -16.02 -3.70
N LYS A 70 -1.07 -15.72 -4.71
CA LYS A 70 0.26 -16.33 -4.83
C LYS A 70 1.15 -16.04 -3.61
N ILE A 71 1.17 -14.79 -3.15
CA ILE A 71 1.93 -14.40 -1.95
C ILE A 71 1.38 -15.14 -0.72
N ALA A 72 0.05 -15.17 -0.55
CA ALA A 72 -0.59 -15.83 0.59
C ALA A 72 -0.26 -17.32 0.66
N THR A 73 -0.26 -18.02 -0.48
CA THR A 73 0.15 -19.43 -0.56
C THR A 73 1.63 -19.61 -0.25
N MET A 74 2.52 -18.86 -0.91
CA MET A 74 3.98 -19.04 -0.74
C MET A 74 4.48 -18.66 0.65
N CYS A 75 3.85 -17.66 1.28
CA CYS A 75 4.21 -17.17 2.60
C CYS A 75 3.36 -17.78 3.73
N ASN A 76 2.51 -18.78 3.45
CA ASN A 76 1.63 -19.42 4.43
C ASN A 76 0.86 -18.41 5.31
N TRP A 77 0.22 -17.42 4.69
CA TRP A 77 -0.49 -16.38 5.43
C TRP A 77 -1.59 -16.98 6.32
N PRO A 78 -1.75 -16.49 7.56
CA PRO A 78 -2.79 -16.95 8.47
C PRO A 78 -4.16 -16.71 7.87
N GLN A 79 -5.09 -17.66 7.90
CA GLN A 79 -6.43 -17.44 7.34
C GLN A 79 -7.13 -16.26 8.02
N PRO A 80 -7.98 -15.50 7.32
CA PRO A 80 -8.82 -14.50 7.97
C PRO A 80 -9.70 -15.18 9.03
N GLU A 81 -9.86 -14.55 10.19
CA GLU A 81 -10.84 -14.97 11.20
C GLU A 81 -12.28 -14.78 10.71
#